data_AF-A0A968GAI0-F1
#
_entry.id   AF-A0A968GAI0-F1
#
_cell.length_a   1.000
_cell.length_b   1.000
_cell.length_c   1.000
_cell.angle_alpha   90.00
_cell.angle_beta   90.00
_cell.angle_gamma   90.00
#
_symmetry.space_group_name_H-M   'P 1'
#
loop_
_entity.id
_entity.type
_entity.pdbx_description
1 polymer ?
#
loop_
_entity_poly.entity_id
_entity_poly.type
_entity_poly.pdbx_seq_one_letter_code
_entity_poly.pdbx_strand_id
1 'polypeptide(L)' 'MLNKELFTAELIDLFAEMQTRAKAGDPMSDVFFATELVKIVDAYVRSATVMVDTFAATTPTGGPVTGTATGSLL' A
#
# COMPACT_ATOMS: atom_id res chain seq x y z
N MET A 1 -8.51 -3.95 -5.46
CA MET A 1 -9.27 -3.19 -4.45
C MET A 1 -8.48 -3.20 -3.15
N LEU A 2 -8.35 -2.05 -2.49
CA LEU A 2 -7.68 -1.95 -1.18
C LEU A 2 -8.45 -2.76 -0.11
N ASN A 3 -7.80 -3.75 0.50
CA ASN A 3 -8.42 -4.55 1.56
C ASN A 3 -8.31 -3.83 2.92
N LYS A 4 -9.30 -2.97 3.20
CA LYS A 4 -9.36 -2.19 4.45
C LYS A 4 -9.46 -3.07 5.70
N GLU A 5 -10.08 -4.24 5.61
CA GLU A 5 -10.24 -5.14 6.74
C GLU A 5 -8.89 -5.73 7.16
N LEU A 6 -8.10 -6.19 6.18
CA LEU A 6 -6.75 -6.70 6.43
C LEU A 6 -5.83 -5.63 7.03
N PHE A 7 -5.84 -4.42 6.46
CA PHE A 7 -5.05 -3.31 6.99
C PHE A 7 -5.42 -2.95 8.44
N THR A 8 -6.72 -2.97 8.75
CA THR A 8 -7.19 -2.68 10.10
C THR A 8 -6.77 -3.78 11.08
N ALA A 9 -6.82 -5.06 10.67
CA ALA A 9 -6.37 -6.18 11.48
C ALA A 9 -4.86 -6.07 11.80
N GLU A 10 -4.03 -5.81 10.79
CA GLU A 10 -2.57 -5.66 10.97
C GLU A 10 -2.21 -4.51 11.92
N LEU A 11 -2.95 -3.39 11.86
CA LEU A 11 -2.75 -2.28 12.81
C LEU A 11 -3.15 -2.66 14.24
N ILE A 12 -4.27 -3.36 14.42
CA ILE A 12 -4.72 -3.82 15.73
C ILE A 12 -3.68 -4.77 16.35
N ASP A 13 -3.12 -5.68 15.55
CA ASP A 13 -2.09 -6.62 16.00
C ASP A 13 -0.82 -5.89 16.45
N LEU A 14 -0.36 -4.88 15.70
CA LEU A 14 0.79 -4.05 16.09
C LEU A 14 0.55 -3.32 17.42
N PHE A 15 -0.64 -2.77 17.63
CA PHE A 15 -0.98 -2.11 18.89
C PHE A 15 -1.12 -3.08 20.07
N ALA A 16 -1.64 -4.28 19.82
CA ALA A 16 -1.74 -5.34 20.83
C ALA A 16 -0.35 -5.83 21.25
N GLU A 17 0.58 -5.98 20.31
CA GLU A 17 1.97 -6.32 20.59
C GLU A 17 2.65 -5.22 21.43
N MET A 18 2.50 -3.96 21.01
CA MET A 18 3.03 -2.81 21.76
C MET A 18 2.52 -2.79 23.20
N GLN A 19 1.21 -3.02 23.42
CA GLN A 19 0.64 -3.06 24.76
C GLN A 19 1.17 -4.26 25.57
N THR A 20 1.33 -5.42 24.95
CA THR A 20 1.85 -6.64 25.59
C THR A 20 3.29 -6.42 26.06
N ARG A 21 4.13 -5.86 25.19
CA ARG A 21 5.52 -5.50 25.49
C ARG A 21 5.65 -4.46 26.58
N ALA A 22 4.82 -3.42 26.55
CA ALA A 22 4.75 -2.42 27.62
C ALA A 22 4.37 -3.04 28.98
N LYS A 23 3.40 -3.96 29.01
CA LYS A 23 3.01 -4.68 30.24
C LYS A 23 4.08 -5.64 30.75
N ALA A 24 4.89 -6.20 29.86
CA ALA A 24 6.01 -7.09 30.20
C ALA A 24 7.26 -6.35 30.70
N GLY A 25 7.26 -5.01 30.70
CA GLY A 25 8.41 -4.20 31.12
C GLY A 25 9.51 -4.08 30.05
N ASP A 26 9.24 -4.48 28.82
CA ASP A 26 10.12 -4.31 27.66
C ASP A 26 9.37 -3.53 26.56
N PRO A 27 9.11 -2.23 26.78
CA PRO A 27 8.31 -1.44 25.85
C PRO A 27 8.98 -1.38 24.47
N MET A 28 8.15 -1.49 23.44
CA MET A 28 8.58 -1.33 22.05
C MET A 28 9.19 0.06 21.85
N SER A 29 10.34 0.15 21.18
CA SER A 29 10.94 1.45 20.85
C SER A 29 10.20 2.13 19.71
N ASP A 30 10.20 3.46 19.71
CA ASP A 30 9.56 4.28 18.67
C ASP A 30 10.08 3.93 17.26
N VAL A 31 11.38 3.63 17.15
CA VAL A 31 12.01 3.25 15.87
C VAL A 31 11.48 1.91 15.37
N PHE A 32 11.33 0.93 16.28
CA PHE A 32 10.78 -0.38 15.91
C PHE A 32 9.32 -0.26 15.50
N PHE A 33 8.52 0.46 16.29
CA PHE A 33 7.11 0.71 15.98
C PHE A 33 6.93 1.41 14.62
N ALA A 34 7.70 2.47 14.35
CA ALA A 34 7.65 3.17 13.08
C ALA A 34 8.05 2.26 11.90
N THR A 35 9.02 1.37 12.10
CA THR A 35 9.45 0.41 11.07
C THR A 35 8.33 -0.58 10.74
N GLU A 36 7.64 -1.14 11.73
CA GLU A 36 6.53 -2.06 11.50
C GLU A 36 5.33 -1.36 10.87
N LEU A 37 5.00 -0.14 11.32
CA LEU A 37 3.93 0.66 10.74
C LEU A 37 4.16 0.94 9.25
N VAL A 38 5.40 1.30 8.86
CA VAL A 38 5.75 1.54 7.46
C VAL A 38 5.54 0.28 6.61
N LYS A 39 5.88 -0.92 7.11
CA LYS A 39 5.66 -2.17 6.38
C LYS A 39 4.18 -2.43 6.14
N ILE A 40 3.34 -2.24 7.15
CA ILE A 40 1.87 -2.42 7.05
C ILE A 40 1.30 -1.43 6.01
N VAL A 41 1.72 -0.17 6.06
CA VAL A 41 1.28 0.85 5.09
C VAL A 41 1.77 0.54 3.68
N ASP A 42 3.03 0.13 3.49
CA ASP A 42 3.58 -0.24 2.17
C ASP A 42 2.84 -1.46 1.58
N ALA A 43 2.58 -2.49 2.40
CA ALA A 43 1.81 -3.67 1.99
C ALA A 43 0.39 -3.27 1.58
N TYR A 44 -0.28 -2.41 2.35
CA TYR A 44 -1.60 -1.89 2.03
C TYR A 44 -1.61 -1.12 0.70
N VAL A 45 -0.67 -0.20 0.50
CA VAL A 45 -0.56 0.58 -0.74
C VAL A 45 -0.22 -0.30 -1.94
N ARG A 46 0.66 -1.30 -1.80
CA ARG A 46 0.97 -2.26 -2.87
C ARG A 46 -0.20 -3.17 -3.21
N SER A 47 -1.05 -3.49 -2.24
CA SER A 47 -2.29 -4.25 -2.48
C SER A 47 -3.35 -3.44 -3.24
N ALA A 48 -3.20 -2.11 -3.26
CA ALA A 48 -3.97 -1.26 -4.15
C ALA A 48 -3.59 -1.63 -5.59
N THR A 49 -4.42 -2.46 -6.21
CA THR A 49 -4.41 -2.63 -7.66
C THR A 49 -4.61 -1.26 -8.27
N VAL A 50 -3.52 -0.61 -8.70
CA VAL A 50 -3.61 0.48 -9.65
C VAL A 50 -4.12 -0.19 -10.91
N MET A 51 -5.44 -0.15 -11.13
CA MET A 51 -5.97 -0.30 -12.47
C MET A 51 -5.40 0.88 -13.26
N VAL A 52 -4.20 0.69 -13.82
CA VAL A 52 -3.81 1.45 -14.99
C VAL A 52 -4.82 1.01 -16.03
N ASP A 53 -5.72 1.92 -16.37
CA ASP A 53 -6.67 1.73 -17.45
C ASP A 53 -5.87 1.59 -18.75
N THR A 54 -5.37 0.38 -19.01
CA THR A 54 -4.71 0.01 -20.25
C THR A 54 -5.76 -0.41 -21.27
N PHE A 55 -6.73 0.46 -21.55
CA PHE A 55 -7.29 0.49 -22.89
C PHE A 55 -6.37 1.39 -23.75
N ALA A 56 -5.87 0.80 -24.84
CA ALA A 56 -5.02 1.38 -25.88
C ALA A 56 -3.51 1.40 -25.63
N ALA A 57 -2.89 0.22 -25.64
CA ALA A 57 -1.78 0.00 -26.57
C ALA A 57 -1.70 -1.48 -26.92
N THR A 58 -2.71 -2.00 -27.63
CA THR A 58 -2.48 -3.22 -28.39
C THR A 58 -1.50 -2.90 -29.51
N THR A 59 -0.36 -3.59 -29.45
CA THR A 59 0.63 -3.87 -30.51
C THR A 59 1.87 -2.96 -30.54
N PRO A 60 3.02 -3.47 -31.02
CA PRO A 60 4.05 -4.08 -30.18
C PRO A 60 5.42 -3.41 -30.44
N THR A 61 6.43 -3.69 -29.60
CA THR A 61 7.85 -3.45 -29.96
C THR A 61 8.20 -2.05 -30.48
N GLY A 62 8.44 -1.07 -29.60
CA GLY A 62 9.13 0.15 -30.05
C GLY A 62 8.97 1.39 -29.19
N GLY A 63 9.51 1.39 -27.97
CA GLY A 63 9.85 2.61 -27.23
C GLY A 63 8.68 3.46 -26.68
N PRO A 64 8.98 4.43 -25.80
CA PRO A 64 7.96 5.25 -25.14
C PRO A 64 7.35 6.27 -26.11
N VAL A 65 6.05 6.15 -26.39
CA VAL A 65 5.31 7.13 -27.19
C VAL A 65 4.59 8.12 -26.27
N THR A 66 4.98 9.38 -26.34
CA THR A 66 4.32 10.52 -25.69
C THR A 66 2.94 10.76 -26.32
N GLY A 67 1.88 10.24 -25.72
CA GLY A 67 0.50 10.51 -26.14
C GLY A 67 -0.14 11.62 -25.31
N THR A 68 -0.22 12.83 -25.85
CA THR A 68 -1.04 13.91 -25.28
C THR A 68 -2.51 13.62 -25.58
N ALA A 69 -3.26 13.11 -24.59
CA ALA A 69 -4.70 12.87 -24.73
C ALA A 69 -5.45 14.20 -24.88
N THR A 70 -5.91 14.50 -26.10
CA THR A 70 -6.74 15.67 -26.41
C THR A 70 -8.03 15.22 -27.10
N GLY A 71 -9.16 15.24 -26.37
CA GLY A 71 -10.55 15.15 -26.89
C GLY A 71 -10.94 13.79 -27.51
N SER A 72 -12.20 13.32 -27.47
CA SER A 72 -13.49 13.98 -27.38
C SER A 72 -14.50 12.99 -26.78
N LEU A 73 -15.39 13.49 -25.92
CA LEU A 73 -16.56 12.74 -25.43
C LEU A 73 -17.53 12.51 -26.60
N LEU A 74 -17.84 11.25 -26.88
CA LEU A 74 -19.07 10.82 -27.55
C LEU A 74 -19.60 9.58 -26.82
#